data_AF-Q50871-F1
#
_entry.id   AF-Q50871-F1
#
_cell.length_a   1.000
_cell.length_b   1.000
_cell.length_c   1.000
_cell.angle_alpha   90.00
_cell.angle_beta   90.00
_cell.angle_gamma   90.00
#
_symmetry.space_group_name_H-M   'P 1'
#
loop_
_entity.id
_entity.type
_entity.pdbx_description
1 polymer ?
#
loop_
_entity_poly.entity_id
_entity_poly.type
_entity_poly.pdbx_seq_one_letter_code
_entity_poly.pdbx_strand_id
1 'polypeptide(L)'
;EKGAFTGAVSSRPGAFERAHGGTIFLDELGELRLDLQPKLLRVLENHEVRRVGGNDVIEVDCRVIAATNRDLMKEIQVGGFREDLYFRLSVITIQLPPLRQRRDDIPLILKRALADPEVVGKHGKKRFSAESLGLLMSYS
;
A
#
# COMPACT_ATOMS: atom_id res chain seq x y z
N GLU A 1 -3.68 11.41 -22.17
CA GLU A 1 -2.87 12.04 -23.24
C GLU A 1 -2.65 13.51 -22.96
N LYS A 2 -1.86 14.20 -23.79
CA LYS A 2 -1.83 15.68 -23.80
C LYS A 2 -3.30 16.18 -23.81
N GLY A 3 -3.67 16.98 -22.82
CA GLY A 3 -5.02 17.58 -22.73
C GLY A 3 -6.08 16.84 -21.89
N ALA A 4 -5.79 15.70 -21.24
CA ALA A 4 -6.81 14.94 -20.51
C ALA A 4 -7.21 15.52 -19.12
N PHE A 5 -6.48 16.50 -18.60
CA PHE A 5 -6.82 17.30 -17.42
C PHE A 5 -6.02 18.62 -17.44
N THR A 6 -6.49 19.65 -16.76
CA THR A 6 -5.90 21.01 -16.76
C THR A 6 -4.40 20.97 -16.42
N GLY A 7 -3.54 21.26 -17.40
CA GLY A 7 -2.07 21.32 -17.22
C GLY A 7 -1.25 20.16 -17.82
N ALA A 8 -1.83 19.24 -18.59
CA ALA A 8 -1.09 18.12 -19.19
C ALA A 8 -0.21 18.55 -20.41
N VAL A 9 0.95 19.16 -20.14
CA VAL A 9 1.95 19.60 -21.15
C VAL A 9 2.81 18.43 -21.69
N SER A 10 2.91 17.31 -20.95
CA SER A 10 3.61 16.09 -21.37
C SER A 10 2.90 14.82 -20.91
N SER A 11 2.98 13.73 -21.68
CA SER A 11 2.49 12.42 -21.25
C SER A 11 3.51 11.78 -20.31
N ARG A 12 3.08 11.41 -19.11
CA ARG A 12 3.89 10.61 -18.18
C ARG A 12 3.31 9.19 -18.07
N PRO A 13 4.14 8.14 -18.11
CA PRO A 13 3.66 6.77 -17.96
C PRO A 13 3.00 6.59 -16.58
N GLY A 14 1.87 5.89 -16.54
CA GLY A 14 1.15 5.56 -15.32
C GLY A 14 1.92 4.62 -14.38
N ALA A 15 1.39 4.39 -13.17
CA ALA A 15 2.06 3.52 -12.19
C ALA A 15 2.19 2.07 -12.68
N PHE A 16 1.13 1.51 -13.29
CA PHE A 16 1.15 0.18 -13.89
C PHE A 16 2.13 0.06 -15.06
N GLU A 17 2.20 1.07 -15.93
CA GLU A 17 3.18 1.10 -17.04
C GLU A 17 4.62 1.06 -16.49
N ARG A 18 4.90 1.81 -15.42
CA ARG A 18 6.24 1.81 -14.79
C ARG A 18 6.55 0.51 -14.04
N ALA A 19 5.54 -0.24 -13.64
CA ALA A 19 5.69 -1.50 -12.92
C ALA A 19 5.69 -2.74 -13.84
N HIS A 20 5.54 -2.54 -15.16
CA HIS A 20 5.58 -3.61 -16.15
C HIS A 20 6.89 -4.44 -16.01
N GLY A 21 6.76 -5.76 -16.01
CA GLY A 21 7.83 -6.73 -15.75
C GLY A 21 8.22 -6.86 -14.26
N GLY A 22 7.46 -6.25 -13.35
CA GLY A 22 7.83 -6.12 -11.94
C GLY A 22 6.67 -6.32 -10.96
N THR A 23 6.64 -5.51 -9.91
CA THR A 23 5.63 -5.56 -8.85
C THR A 23 5.13 -4.16 -8.54
N ILE A 24 3.83 -4.00 -8.36
CA ILE A 24 3.21 -2.78 -7.85
C ILE A 24 2.67 -3.03 -6.44
N PHE A 25 2.98 -2.11 -5.53
CA PHE A 25 2.42 -2.07 -4.19
C PHE A 25 1.36 -0.97 -4.10
N LEU A 26 0.14 -1.34 -3.75
CA LEU A 26 -1.00 -0.44 -3.58
C LEU A 26 -1.28 -0.28 -2.08
N ASP A 27 -0.83 0.83 -1.52
CA ASP A 27 -1.09 1.16 -0.12
C ASP A 27 -2.46 1.83 0.03
N GLU A 28 -3.07 1.63 1.20
CA GLU A 28 -4.40 2.13 1.56
C GLU A 28 -5.47 1.90 0.50
N LEU A 29 -5.56 0.66 0.00
CA LEU A 29 -6.51 0.28 -1.05
C LEU A 29 -7.98 0.61 -0.70
N GLY A 30 -8.36 0.52 0.58
CA GLY A 30 -9.71 0.88 1.04
C GLY A 30 -10.08 2.35 0.82
N GLU A 31 -9.11 3.24 0.61
CA GLU A 31 -9.35 4.66 0.26
C GLU A 31 -9.54 4.88 -1.25
N LEU A 32 -9.42 3.81 -2.06
CA LEU A 32 -9.57 3.92 -3.51
C LEU A 32 -11.01 4.30 -3.86
N ARG A 33 -11.16 5.48 -4.46
CA ARG A 33 -12.47 5.98 -4.93
C ARG A 33 -13.21 4.94 -5.77
N LEU A 34 -14.51 4.81 -5.53
CA LEU A 34 -15.39 3.85 -6.22
C LEU A 34 -15.31 3.92 -7.75
N ASP A 35 -15.11 5.10 -8.34
CA ASP A 35 -14.99 5.27 -9.80
C ASP A 35 -13.66 4.78 -10.40
N LEU A 36 -12.66 4.54 -9.54
CA LEU A 36 -11.37 3.97 -9.92
C LEU A 36 -11.29 2.46 -9.70
N GLN A 37 -12.13 1.89 -8.82
CA GLN A 37 -12.16 0.45 -8.55
C GLN A 37 -12.43 -0.42 -9.80
N PRO A 38 -13.37 -0.08 -10.71
CA PRO A 38 -13.56 -0.83 -11.96
C PRO A 38 -12.35 -0.75 -12.89
N LYS A 39 -11.63 0.37 -12.88
CA LYS A 39 -10.41 0.53 -13.69
C LYS A 39 -9.31 -0.37 -13.17
N LEU A 40 -9.14 -0.44 -11.84
CA LEU A 40 -8.20 -1.36 -11.21
C LEU A 40 -8.56 -2.82 -11.51
N LEU A 41 -9.83 -3.20 -11.33
CA LEU A 41 -10.31 -4.55 -11.65
C LEU A 41 -9.96 -4.95 -13.09
N ARG A 42 -10.20 -4.05 -14.06
CA ARG A 42 -9.85 -4.29 -15.46
C ARG A 42 -8.35 -4.54 -15.66
N VAL A 43 -7.47 -3.86 -14.93
CA VAL A 43 -6.02 -4.15 -15.00
C VAL A 43 -5.71 -5.55 -14.49
N LEU A 44 -6.35 -5.95 -13.38
CA LEU A 44 -6.14 -7.25 -12.75
C LEU A 44 -6.69 -8.41 -13.58
N GLU A 45 -7.72 -8.18 -14.38
CA GLU A 45 -8.38 -9.19 -15.21
C GLU A 45 -7.73 -9.29 -16.59
N ASN A 46 -7.52 -8.15 -17.24
CA ASN A 46 -7.11 -8.10 -18.64
C ASN A 46 -5.62 -7.86 -18.84
N HIS A 47 -4.87 -7.50 -17.79
CA HIS A 47 -3.47 -7.09 -17.91
C HIS A 47 -3.30 -5.90 -18.88
N GLU A 48 -4.26 -4.97 -18.83
CA GLU A 48 -4.33 -3.82 -19.73
C GLU A 48 -4.60 -2.53 -18.95
N VAL A 49 -3.97 -1.44 -19.39
CA VAL A 49 -4.29 -0.09 -18.93
C VAL A 49 -4.61 0.84 -20.08
N ARG A 50 -5.41 1.86 -19.80
CA ARG A 50 -5.65 2.99 -20.69
C ARG A 50 -5.24 4.27 -20.00
N ARG A 51 -4.52 5.12 -20.73
CA ARG A 51 -4.20 6.46 -20.24
C ARG A 51 -5.47 7.29 -20.14
N VAL A 52 -5.55 8.16 -19.13
CA VAL A 52 -6.69 9.08 -19.01
C VAL A 52 -6.82 9.91 -20.28
N GLY A 53 -8.01 9.90 -20.89
CA GLY A 53 -8.31 10.61 -22.14
C GLY A 53 -7.66 10.04 -23.40
N GLY A 54 -6.98 8.90 -23.32
CA GLY A 54 -6.46 8.19 -24.49
C GLY A 54 -7.23 6.91 -24.77
N ASN A 55 -7.26 6.51 -26.05
CA ASN A 55 -7.92 5.28 -26.49
C ASN A 55 -6.96 4.08 -26.57
N ASP A 56 -5.65 4.34 -26.54
CA ASP A 56 -4.64 3.30 -26.63
C ASP A 56 -4.68 2.38 -25.41
N VAL A 57 -4.75 1.08 -25.69
CA VAL A 57 -4.61 0.00 -24.73
C VAL A 57 -3.12 -0.33 -24.61
N ILE A 58 -2.64 -0.42 -23.38
CA ILE A 58 -1.24 -0.74 -23.08
C ILE A 58 -1.24 -2.01 -22.24
N GLU A 59 -0.61 -3.06 -22.74
CA GLU A 59 -0.42 -4.31 -22.00
C GLU A 59 0.54 -4.10 -20.82
N VAL A 60 0.17 -4.63 -19.66
CA VAL A 60 0.95 -4.57 -18.43
C VAL A 60 1.02 -5.93 -17.78
N ASP A 61 2.23 -6.44 -17.59
CA ASP A 61 2.46 -7.63 -16.76
C ASP A 61 3.13 -7.19 -15.46
N CYS A 62 2.41 -7.25 -14.35
CA CYS A 62 3.00 -6.93 -13.05
C CYS A 62 2.30 -7.70 -11.94
N ARG A 63 3.08 -8.11 -10.95
CA ARG A 63 2.55 -8.66 -9.70
C ARG A 63 1.92 -7.53 -8.88
N VAL A 64 0.70 -7.75 -8.38
CA VAL A 64 0.01 -6.78 -7.52
C VAL A 64 0.08 -7.24 -6.07
N ILE A 65 0.49 -6.34 -5.19
CA ILE A 65 0.40 -6.49 -3.73
C ILE A 65 -0.37 -5.28 -3.22
N ALA A 66 -1.39 -5.50 -2.40
CA ALA A 66 -2.18 -4.43 -1.81
C ALA A 66 -2.15 -4.50 -0.28
N ALA A 67 -2.23 -3.34 0.36
CA ALA A 67 -2.39 -3.20 1.79
C ALA A 67 -3.52 -2.21 2.07
N THR A 68 -4.17 -2.38 3.22
CA THR A 68 -5.16 -1.41 3.71
C THR A 68 -5.35 -1.58 5.21
N ASN A 69 -5.64 -0.47 5.89
CA ASN A 69 -6.07 -0.48 7.29
C ASN A 69 -7.59 -0.69 7.46
N ARG A 70 -8.37 -0.63 6.37
CA ARG A 70 -9.84 -0.74 6.39
C ARG A 70 -10.29 -2.19 6.34
N ASP A 71 -11.43 -2.44 6.98
CA ASP A 71 -12.14 -3.71 6.87
C ASP A 71 -12.94 -3.72 5.56
N LEU A 72 -12.34 -4.25 4.48
CA LEU A 72 -12.95 -4.24 3.15
C LEU A 72 -14.29 -4.98 3.10
N MET A 73 -14.50 -6.00 3.95
CA MET A 73 -15.78 -6.69 4.02
C MET A 73 -16.90 -5.77 4.55
N LYS A 74 -16.58 -4.91 5.53
CA LYS A 74 -17.52 -3.86 5.97
C LYS A 74 -17.70 -2.78 4.91
N GLU A 75 -16.63 -2.37 4.23
CA GLU A 75 -16.73 -1.39 3.14
C GLU A 75 -17.61 -1.89 1.99
N ILE A 76 -17.60 -3.19 1.68
CA ILE A 76 -18.54 -3.80 0.73
C ILE A 76 -19.98 -3.65 1.20
N GLN A 77 -20.26 -3.95 2.48
CA GLN A 77 -21.62 -3.86 3.04
C GLN A 77 -22.20 -2.45 2.98
N VAL A 78 -21.36 -1.42 3.16
CA VAL A 78 -21.79 0.00 3.09
C VAL A 78 -21.67 0.59 1.68
N GLY A 79 -21.27 -0.20 0.68
CA GLY A 79 -21.14 0.22 -0.71
C GLY A 79 -19.89 1.07 -1.01
N GLY A 80 -18.92 1.12 -0.10
CA GLY A 80 -17.64 1.82 -0.25
C GLY A 80 -16.59 1.03 -1.04
N PHE A 81 -16.77 -0.29 -1.19
CA PHE A 81 -15.86 -1.14 -1.94
C PHE A 81 -16.59 -2.19 -2.77
N ARG A 82 -16.08 -2.48 -3.97
CA ARG A 82 -16.66 -3.48 -4.85
C ARG A 82 -16.27 -4.90 -4.44
N GLU A 83 -17.27 -5.76 -4.36
CA GLU A 83 -17.12 -7.17 -4.00
C GLU A 83 -16.24 -7.94 -5.00
N ASP A 84 -16.41 -7.70 -6.31
CA ASP A 84 -15.62 -8.35 -7.36
C ASP A 84 -14.11 -8.05 -7.27
N LEU A 85 -13.77 -6.78 -7.04
CA LEU A 85 -12.39 -6.34 -6.82
C LEU A 85 -11.80 -6.97 -5.56
N TYR A 86 -12.58 -7.08 -4.48
CA TYR A 86 -12.14 -7.72 -3.25
C TYR A 86 -11.76 -9.17 -3.50
N PHE A 87 -12.62 -9.95 -4.14
CA PHE A 87 -12.32 -11.36 -4.40
C PHE A 87 -11.18 -11.56 -5.40
N ARG A 88 -11.00 -10.64 -6.35
CA ARG A 88 -9.85 -10.70 -7.28
C ARG A 88 -8.51 -10.48 -6.58
N LEU A 89 -8.48 -9.64 -5.55
CA LEU A 89 -7.26 -9.32 -4.79
C LEU A 89 -7.02 -10.29 -3.63
N SER A 90 -8.07 -10.76 -2.97
CA SER A 90 -8.01 -11.53 -1.72
C SER A 90 -7.75 -13.02 -1.93
N VAL A 91 -7.00 -13.38 -2.97
CA VAL A 91 -6.58 -14.77 -3.23
C VAL A 91 -5.60 -15.23 -2.15
N ILE A 92 -4.68 -14.35 -1.75
CA ILE A 92 -3.77 -14.57 -0.62
C ILE A 92 -3.84 -13.36 0.29
N THR A 93 -4.35 -13.56 1.51
CA THR A 93 -4.48 -12.50 2.51
C THR A 93 -3.52 -12.73 3.66
N ILE A 94 -2.69 -11.71 3.95
CA ILE A 94 -1.78 -11.72 5.10
C ILE A 94 -2.33 -10.72 6.12
N GLN A 95 -2.77 -11.22 7.26
CA GLN A 95 -3.17 -10.38 8.38
C GLN A 95 -1.94 -9.98 9.18
N LEU A 96 -1.67 -8.67 9.27
CA LEU A 96 -0.56 -8.13 10.04
C LEU A 96 -1.07 -7.71 11.44
N PRO A 97 -0.84 -8.52 12.49
CA PRO A 97 -1.31 -8.16 13.83
C PRO A 97 -0.58 -6.92 14.37
N PRO A 98 -1.28 -6.06 15.13
CA PRO A 98 -0.70 -4.86 15.74
C PRO A 98 0.37 -5.22 16.77
N LEU A 99 1.28 -4.28 17.06
CA LEU A 99 2.41 -4.52 17.97
C LEU A 99 2.01 -5.04 19.36
N ARG A 100 0.85 -4.62 19.88
CA ARG A 100 0.29 -5.14 21.15
C ARG A 100 0.07 -6.67 21.19
N GLN A 101 -0.06 -7.31 20.02
CA GLN A 101 -0.19 -8.78 19.88
C GLN A 101 1.15 -9.47 19.56
N ARG A 102 2.22 -8.70 19.34
CA ARG A 102 3.58 -9.19 19.02
C ARG A 102 4.62 -8.42 19.83
N ARG A 103 4.39 -8.32 21.15
CA ARG A 103 5.21 -7.49 22.06
C ARG A 103 6.68 -7.89 22.09
N ASP A 104 6.98 -9.16 21.83
CA ASP A 104 8.35 -9.67 21.79
C ASP A 104 9.17 -9.10 20.61
N ASP A 105 8.51 -8.52 19.60
CA ASP A 105 9.19 -7.82 18.50
C ASP A 105 9.68 -6.42 18.94
N ILE A 106 9.11 -5.83 19.99
CA ILE A 106 9.39 -4.45 20.42
C ILE A 106 10.89 -4.24 20.71
N PRO A 107 11.57 -5.07 21.52
CA PRO A 107 13.01 -4.87 21.79
C PRO A 107 13.86 -4.89 20.51
N LEU A 108 13.52 -5.75 19.54
CA LEU A 108 14.26 -5.86 18.28
C LEU A 108 14.04 -4.63 17.39
N ILE A 109 12.80 -4.17 17.27
CA ILE A 109 12.44 -2.96 16.51
C ILE A 109 13.17 -1.75 17.10
N LEU A 110 13.13 -1.58 18.42
CA LEU A 110 13.80 -0.48 19.12
C LEU A 110 15.31 -0.50 18.90
N LYS A 111 15.94 -1.69 18.97
CA LYS A 111 17.36 -1.85 18.70
C LYS A 111 17.71 -1.41 17.27
N ARG A 112 16.90 -1.79 16.27
CA ARG A 112 17.11 -1.39 14.87
C ARG A 112 16.88 0.10 14.66
N ALA A 113 15.87 0.69 15.30
CA ALA A 113 15.55 2.10 15.20
C ALA A 113 16.66 2.99 15.81
N LEU A 114 17.21 2.61 16.97
CA LEU A 114 18.33 3.35 17.58
C LEU A 114 19.66 3.18 16.85
N ALA A 115 19.81 2.09 16.09
CA ALA A 115 20.98 1.86 15.24
C ALA A 115 20.88 2.58 13.89
N ASP A 116 19.76 3.24 13.60
CA ASP A 116 19.58 3.92 12.33
C ASP A 116 20.57 5.09 12.16
N PRO A 117 21.32 5.18 11.05
CA PRO A 117 22.34 6.21 10.85
C PRO A 117 21.81 7.64 10.98
N GLU A 118 20.59 7.91 10.53
CA GLU A 118 19.99 9.25 10.63
C GLU A 118 19.69 9.61 12.09
N VAL A 119 19.14 8.65 12.84
CA VAL A 119 18.86 8.81 14.28
C VAL A 119 20.16 9.02 15.05
N VAL A 120 21.19 8.22 14.77
CA VAL A 120 22.50 8.34 15.42
C VAL A 120 23.18 9.66 15.06
N GLY A 121 23.11 10.09 13.80
CA GLY A 121 23.70 11.36 13.37
C GLY A 121 23.05 12.57 14.05
N LYS A 122 21.73 12.54 14.24
CA LYS A 122 20.96 13.64 14.83
C LYS A 122 20.99 13.67 16.36
N HIS A 123 21.00 12.50 17.00
CA HIS A 123 20.80 12.39 18.45
C HIS A 123 21.96 11.71 19.20
N GLY A 124 22.99 11.25 18.49
CA GLY A 124 24.05 10.41 19.04
C GLY A 124 23.58 8.97 19.29
N LYS A 125 24.52 8.08 19.65
CA LYS A 125 24.18 6.71 20.03
C LYS A 125 23.42 6.70 21.35
N LYS A 126 22.18 6.17 21.33
CA LYS A 126 21.31 6.05 22.51
C LYS A 126 21.06 4.58 22.86
N ARG A 127 20.54 4.35 24.06
CA ARG A 127 20.06 3.05 24.56
C ARG A 127 18.78 3.28 25.35
N PHE A 128 17.91 2.28 25.39
CA PHE A 128 16.76 2.28 26.30
C PHE A 128 17.21 1.75 27.67
N SER A 129 16.73 2.38 28.75
CA SER A 129 16.83 1.80 30.09
C SER A 129 15.89 0.60 30.20
N ALA A 130 16.14 -0.30 31.16
CA ALA A 130 15.25 -1.42 31.43
C ALA A 130 13.83 -0.94 31.82
N GLU A 131 13.74 0.15 32.57
CA GLU A 131 12.48 0.78 32.95
C GLU A 131 11.69 1.28 31.73
N SER A 132 12.32 2.06 30.83
CA SER A 132 11.65 2.54 29.62
C SER A 132 11.22 1.40 28.71
N LEU A 133 12.02 0.34 28.60
CA LEU A 133 11.65 -0.85 27.84
C LEU A 133 10.43 -1.55 28.47
N GLY A 134 10.40 -1.69 29.80
CA GLY A 134 9.25 -2.23 30.53
C GLY A 134 7.96 -1.45 30.26
N LEU A 135 8.03 -0.12 30.28
CA LEU A 135 6.88 0.75 29.96
C LEU A 135 6.38 0.51 28.53
N LEU A 136 7.30 0.50 27.54
CA LEU A 136 6.95 0.28 26.14
C LEU A 136 6.34 -1.11 25.89
N MET A 137 6.83 -2.15 26.57
CA MET A 137 6.27 -3.50 26.47
C MET A 137 4.90 -3.64 27.14
N SER A 138 4.59 -2.81 28.15
CA SER A 138 3.31 -2.83 28.84
C SER A 138 2.20 -2.03 28.13
N TYR A 139 2.57 -1.14 27.21
CA TYR A 139 1.64 -0.30 26.46
C TYR A 139 0.72 -1.13 25.54
N SER A 140 -0.50 -0.64 25.29
CA SER A 140 -1.56 -1.32 24.52
C SER A 140 -2.03 -0.48 23.34
#